data_AF-A0A2D6RYS5-F1
#
_entry.id   AF-A0A2D6RYS5-F1
#
_cell.length_a   1.000
_cell.length_b   1.000
_cell.length_c   1.000
_cell.angle_alpha   90.00
_cell.angle_beta   90.00
_cell.angle_gamma   90.00
#
_symmetry.space_group_name_H-M   'P 1'
#
loop_
_entity.id
_entity.type
_entity.pdbx_description
1 polymer ?
#
loop_
_entity_poly.entity_id
_entity_poly.type
_entity_poly.pdbx_seq_one_letter_code
_entity_poly.pdbx_strand_id
1 'polypeptide(L)'
;IGLEVKAGDAILFTENLRHGGLTNQSDQVRKTLHVGYGPMWMMSQNISTMDEVPYIKPETWHRYNQGQRELFQAWLRTEPEYQTS
;
A
#
# COMPACT_ATOMS: atom_id res chain seq x y z
N ILE A 1 11.52 1.59 -22.17
CA ILE A 1 10.21 1.49 -22.85
C ILE A 1 9.16 1.86 -21.83
N GLY A 2 8.24 2.78 -22.16
CA GLY A 2 7.11 3.11 -21.29
C GLY A 2 5.94 2.16 -21.53
N LEU A 3 5.15 1.90 -20.50
CA LEU A 3 3.88 1.20 -20.64
C LEU A 3 2.75 2.24 -20.60
N GLU A 4 1.98 2.31 -21.69
CA GLU A 4 0.81 3.19 -21.76
C GLU A 4 -0.36 2.59 -20.99
N VAL A 5 -1.03 3.41 -20.19
CA VAL A 5 -2.15 3.03 -19.33
C VAL A 5 -3.16 4.18 -19.26
N LYS A 6 -4.41 3.88 -18.94
CA LYS A 6 -5.49 4.83 -18.69
C LYS A 6 -5.90 4.80 -17.22
N ALA A 7 -6.69 5.80 -16.81
CA ALA A 7 -7.28 5.80 -15.48
C ALA A 7 -8.16 4.55 -15.29
N GLY A 8 -7.88 3.79 -14.24
CA GLY A 8 -8.53 2.50 -13.96
C GLY A 8 -7.70 1.28 -14.33
N ASP A 9 -6.66 1.44 -15.16
CA ASP A 9 -5.73 0.36 -15.45
C ASP A 9 -4.75 0.12 -14.29
N ALA A 10 -4.26 -1.11 -14.18
CA ALA A 10 -3.28 -1.50 -13.18
C ALA A 10 -2.10 -2.24 -13.83
N ILE A 11 -0.90 -2.02 -13.29
CA ILE A 11 0.32 -2.74 -13.66
C ILE A 11 0.70 -3.60 -12.46
N LEU A 12 0.69 -4.92 -12.62
CA LEU A 12 1.15 -5.85 -11.60
C LEU A 12 2.57 -6.30 -11.96
N PHE A 13 3.49 -6.14 -11.02
CA PHE A 13 4.88 -6.58 -11.17
C PHE A 13 5.41 -7.09 -9.84
N THR A 14 6.40 -7.99 -9.92
CA THR A 14 7.18 -8.45 -8.76
C THR A 14 8.37 -7.54 -8.52
N GLU A 15 8.88 -7.45 -7.30
CA GLU A 15 10.09 -6.66 -7.01
C GLU A 15 11.33 -7.08 -7.82
N ASN A 16 11.39 -8.34 -8.27
CA ASN A 16 12.47 -8.84 -9.13
C ASN A 16 12.43 -8.29 -10.58
N LEU A 17 11.36 -7.59 -10.98
CA LEU A 17 11.30 -6.96 -12.29
C LEU A 17 12.18 -5.71 -12.29
N ARG A 18 13.14 -5.61 -13.21
CA ARG A 18 13.89 -4.36 -13.39
C ARG A 18 12.97 -3.27 -13.97
N HIS A 19 12.67 -2.25 -13.17
CA HIS A 19 11.78 -1.15 -13.55
C HIS A 19 12.26 0.17 -12.94
N GLY A 20 11.63 1.28 -13.35
CA GLY A 20 11.94 2.62 -12.84
C GLY A 20 11.05 3.69 -13.47
N GLY A 21 10.98 4.85 -12.83
CA GLY A 21 10.28 6.00 -13.40
C GLY A 21 10.98 6.53 -14.65
N LEU A 22 10.20 6.93 -15.64
CA LEU A 22 10.69 7.70 -16.78
C LEU A 22 10.54 9.21 -16.52
N THR A 23 11.44 10.01 -17.10
CA THR A 23 11.35 11.47 -17.09
C THR A 23 10.05 11.92 -17.74
N ASN A 24 9.26 12.72 -17.02
CA ASN A 24 8.09 13.37 -17.58
C ASN A 24 8.52 14.57 -18.41
N GLN A 25 8.25 14.54 -19.72
CA GLN A 25 8.56 15.61 -20.67
C GLN A 25 7.34 16.48 -21.01
N SER A 26 6.24 16.35 -20.24
CA SER A 26 5.00 17.11 -20.43
C SER A 26 4.73 18.07 -19.27
N ASP A 27 3.85 19.05 -19.51
CA ASP A 27 3.38 19.99 -18.49
C ASP A 27 2.28 19.41 -17.57
N GLN A 28 1.91 18.14 -17.76
CA GLN A 28 0.88 17.48 -16.96
C GLN A 28 1.50 16.60 -15.88
N VAL A 29 0.97 16.69 -14.66
CA VAL A 29 1.42 15.85 -13.54
C VAL A 29 0.85 14.44 -13.68
N ARG A 30 1.74 13.44 -13.75
CA ARG A 30 1.36 12.02 -13.65
C ARG A 30 1.12 11.64 -12.19
N LYS A 31 -0.07 11.13 -11.89
CA LYS A 31 -0.42 10.58 -10.56
C LYS A 31 -0.61 9.08 -10.64
N THR A 32 -0.10 8.36 -9.64
CA THR A 32 -0.19 6.89 -9.55
C THR A 32 -0.50 6.48 -8.12
N LEU A 33 -1.36 5.49 -7.94
CA LEU A 33 -1.51 4.80 -6.65
C LEU A 33 -0.62 3.56 -6.69
N HIS A 34 0.34 3.49 -5.78
CA HIS A 34 1.19 2.31 -5.61
C HIS A 34 0.70 1.53 -4.40
N VAL A 35 0.27 0.29 -4.63
CA VAL A 35 -0.13 -0.64 -3.56
C VAL A 35 0.85 -1.79 -3.57
N GLY A 36 1.66 -1.89 -2.50
CA GLY A 36 2.60 -2.98 -2.29
C GLY A 36 2.02 -4.05 -1.38
N TYR A 37 2.21 -5.31 -1.73
CA TYR A 37 1.89 -6.45 -0.89
C TYR A 37 3.18 -7.19 -0.55
N GLY A 38 3.39 -7.47 0.73
CA GLY A 38 4.55 -8.20 1.23
C GLY A 38 4.14 -9.46 1.99
N PRO A 39 5.09 -10.38 2.24
CA PRO A 39 4.85 -11.50 3.13
C PRO A 39 4.47 -11.02 4.54
N MET A 40 3.63 -11.78 5.26
CA MET A 40 3.08 -11.37 6.57
C MET A 40 4.12 -11.11 7.67
N TRP A 41 5.33 -11.67 7.52
CA TRP A 41 6.45 -11.49 8.45
C TRP A 41 7.33 -10.28 8.11
N MET A 42 7.05 -9.60 7.00
CA MET A 42 7.81 -8.44 6.55
C MET A 42 7.06 -7.17 6.88
N MET A 43 7.76 -6.19 7.46
CA MET A 43 7.21 -4.87 7.70
C MET A 43 6.93 -4.15 6.38
N SER A 44 5.99 -3.20 6.42
CA SER A 44 5.70 -2.31 5.30
C SER A 44 6.99 -1.57 4.90
N GLN A 45 7.33 -1.61 3.63
CA GLN A 45 8.44 -0.82 3.07
C GLN A 45 7.98 0.58 2.63
N ASN A 46 6.75 0.98 2.98
CA ASN A 46 6.29 2.34 2.72
C ASN A 46 7.10 3.31 3.59
N ILE A 47 7.82 4.23 2.95
CA ILE A 47 8.67 5.21 3.64
C ILE A 47 7.93 6.04 4.69
N SER A 48 6.62 6.23 4.53
CA SER A 48 5.80 6.99 5.49
C SER A 48 5.41 6.19 6.73
N THR A 49 5.57 4.86 6.73
CA THR A 49 5.15 3.97 7.82
C THR A 49 6.13 2.81 8.01
N MET A 50 7.40 3.01 7.65
CA MET A 50 8.40 1.94 7.69
C MET A 50 8.74 1.56 9.13
N ASP A 51 8.78 2.56 10.01
CA ASP A 51 9.17 2.44 11.41
C ASP A 51 7.99 2.59 12.38
N GLU A 52 6.79 2.84 11.87
CA GLU A 52 5.61 3.19 12.67
C GLU A 52 4.36 2.45 12.23
N VAL A 53 3.48 2.19 13.19
CA VAL A 53 2.15 1.64 12.94
C VAL A 53 1.38 2.62 12.04
N PRO A 54 0.75 2.15 10.94
CA PRO A 54 -0.09 3.03 10.13
C PRO A 54 -1.25 3.56 10.98
N TYR A 55 -1.40 4.88 11.02
CA TYR A 55 -2.52 5.50 11.72
C TYR A 55 -3.82 5.31 10.94
N ILE A 56 -4.69 4.42 11.41
CA ILE A 56 -6.01 4.15 10.83
C ILE A 56 -7.08 4.64 11.80
N LYS A 57 -7.91 5.58 11.34
CA LYS A 57 -9.02 6.08 12.15
C LYS A 57 -9.98 4.94 12.54
N PRO A 58 -10.54 4.93 13.77
CA PRO A 58 -11.50 3.91 14.21
C PRO A 58 -12.68 3.72 13.23
N GLU A 59 -13.24 4.81 12.70
CA GLU A 59 -14.38 4.74 11.77
C GLU A 59 -13.98 4.10 10.42
N THR A 60 -12.71 4.18 10.05
CA THR A 60 -12.19 3.49 8.87
C THR A 60 -11.95 2.01 9.16
N TRP A 61 -11.40 1.70 10.33
CA TRP A 61 -11.19 0.33 10.78
C TRP A 61 -12.50 -0.47 10.85
N HIS A 62 -13.56 0.12 11.41
CA HIS A 62 -14.87 -0.52 11.52
C HIS A 62 -15.52 -0.81 10.16
N ARG A 63 -15.22 -0.03 9.11
CA ARG A 63 -15.73 -0.28 7.76
C ARG A 63 -15.03 -1.43 7.05
N TYR A 64 -13.85 -1.84 7.50
CA TYR A 64 -13.11 -2.93 6.89
C TYR A 64 -13.69 -4.28 7.28
N ASN A 65 -13.74 -5.20 6.32
CA ASN A 65 -13.97 -6.61 6.59
C ASN A 65 -12.69 -7.28 7.15
N GLN A 66 -12.80 -8.54 7.54
CA GLN A 66 -11.68 -9.28 8.14
C GLN A 66 -10.44 -9.31 7.23
N GLY A 67 -10.60 -9.68 5.95
CA GLY A 67 -9.47 -9.76 5.01
C GLY A 67 -8.78 -8.43 4.78
N GLN A 68 -9.51 -7.31 4.81
CA GLN A 68 -8.94 -5.97 4.73
C GLN A 68 -8.16 -5.59 5.98
N ARG A 69 -8.65 -5.97 7.17
CA ARG A 69 -7.94 -5.76 8.44
C ARG A 69 -6.65 -6.58 8.51
N GLU A 70 -6.67 -7.79 7.97
CA GLU A 70 -5.52 -8.69 7.87
C GLU A 70 -4.34 -8.10 7.10
N LEU A 71 -4.59 -7.22 6.12
CA LEU A 71 -3.53 -6.51 5.39
C LEU A 71 -2.70 -5.56 6.27
N PHE A 72 -3.22 -5.17 7.44
CA PHE A 72 -2.54 -4.28 8.40
C PHE A 72 -2.05 -5.01 9.66
N GLN A 73 -2.25 -6.34 9.75
CA GLN A 73 -2.07 -7.10 11.00
C GLN A 73 -0.65 -7.20 11.52
N ALA A 74 0.38 -7.07 10.68
CA ALA A 74 1.77 -7.11 11.14
C ALA A 74 2.06 -6.04 12.21
N TRP A 75 1.26 -4.96 12.24
CA TRP A 75 1.45 -3.81 13.12
C TRP A 75 0.47 -3.71 14.30
N LEU A 76 -0.76 -4.27 14.19
CA LEU A 76 -1.89 -3.89 15.07
C LEU A 76 -2.25 -4.91 16.16
N ARG A 77 -1.46 -5.98 16.34
CA ARG A 77 -1.80 -7.06 17.29
C ARG A 77 -1.66 -6.67 18.77
N THR A 78 -1.03 -5.54 19.10
CA THR A 78 -0.68 -5.19 20.49
C THR A 78 -1.63 -4.18 21.13
N GLU A 79 -2.40 -3.41 20.36
CA GLU A 79 -3.19 -2.29 20.89
C GLU A 79 -4.68 -2.67 21.15
N PRO A 80 -5.24 -2.38 22.33
CA PRO A 80 -6.59 -2.80 22.73
C PRO A 80 -7.72 -2.32 21.80
N GLU A 81 -7.62 -1.11 21.25
CA GLU A 81 -8.63 -0.53 20.36
C GLU A 81 -8.75 -1.22 18.99
N TYR A 82 -7.78 -2.05 18.61
CA TYR A 82 -7.79 -2.85 17.38
C TYR A 82 -8.05 -4.34 17.64
N GLN A 83 -8.21 -4.76 18.90
CA GLN A 83 -8.61 -6.12 19.26
C GLN A 83 -10.10 -6.31 18.97
N THR A 84 -10.39 -7.12 17.96
CA THR A 84 -11.77 -7.47 17.59
C THR A 84 -12.30 -8.53 18.55
N SER A 85 -13.46 -8.26 19.17
CA SER A 85 -14.30 -9.27 19.84
C SER A 85 -14.78 -10.33 18.86
#